data_AF-A0A7V0J130-F1
#
_entry.id   AF-A0A7V0J130-F1
#
_cell.length_a   1.000
_cell.length_b   1.000
_cell.length_c   1.000
_cell.angle_alpha   90.00
_cell.angle_beta   90.00
_cell.angle_gamma   90.00
#
_symmetry.space_group_name_H-M   'P 1'
#
loop_
_entity.id
_entity.type
_entity.pdbx_description
1 polymer ?
#
loop_
_entity_poly.entity_id
_entity_poly.type
_entity_poly.pdbx_seq_one_letter_code
_entity_poly.pdbx_strand_id
1 'polypeptide(L)'
;MKSVAAVLLVVGLLVVPVGGVGAVPGRVLYVDAVSGSDARSVEEAESAATPWKTLMRAMQDVSAGDRLVTGSGSYELSVDGVSFDPPV
;
A
#
# COMPACT_ATOMS: atom_id res chain seq x y z
N MET A 1 35.33 38.86 18.26
CA MET A 1 33.93 39.12 18.62
C MET A 1 33.31 40.02 17.56
N LYS A 2 32.41 39.46 16.73
CA LYS A 2 31.30 40.06 15.96
C LYS A 2 31.00 39.17 14.74
N SER A 3 29.92 38.42 14.87
CA SER A 3 29.31 37.49 13.91
C SER A 3 28.90 38.19 12.62
N VAL A 4 29.06 37.52 11.47
CA VAL A 4 28.05 37.53 10.40
C VAL A 4 28.12 36.18 9.68
N ALA A 5 27.07 35.37 9.85
CA ALA A 5 26.83 34.16 9.07
C ALA A 5 26.21 34.57 7.73
N ALA A 6 26.88 34.28 6.62
CA ALA A 6 26.29 34.34 5.29
C ALA A 6 25.91 32.91 4.89
N VAL A 7 24.64 32.58 5.08
CA VAL A 7 24.01 31.38 4.51
C VAL A 7 23.88 31.63 3.01
N LEU A 8 24.78 31.05 2.21
CA LEU A 8 24.62 30.98 0.76
C LEU A 8 23.97 29.66 0.41
N LEU A 9 22.66 29.73 0.17
CA LEU A 9 21.85 28.73 -0.49
C LEU A 9 22.38 28.54 -1.92
N VAL A 10 23.13 27.46 -2.17
CA VAL A 10 23.39 26.99 -3.54
C VAL A 10 22.61 25.70 -3.74
N VAL A 11 21.53 25.85 -4.48
CA VAL A 11 20.67 24.78 -5.01
C VAL A 11 21.51 23.90 -5.92
N GLY A 12 22.08 22.84 -5.37
CA GLY A 12 22.67 21.75 -6.13
C GLY A 12 21.58 20.76 -6.48
N LEU A 13 21.09 20.82 -7.72
CA LEU A 13 20.24 19.81 -8.33
C LEU A 13 20.95 18.44 -8.25
N LEU A 14 20.64 17.65 -7.23
CA LEU A 14 20.92 16.23 -7.24
C LEU A 14 19.98 15.63 -8.28
N VAL A 15 20.47 15.46 -9.51
CA VAL A 15 19.85 14.54 -10.47
C VAL A 15 20.05 13.14 -9.88
N VAL A 16 19.11 12.74 -9.03
CA VAL A 16 18.92 11.31 -8.74
C VAL A 16 18.59 10.70 -10.09
N PRO A 17 19.33 9.68 -10.57
CA PRO A 17 18.83 8.93 -11.69
C PRO A 17 17.50 8.34 -11.22
N VAL A 18 16.39 8.87 -11.73
CA VAL A 18 15.15 8.11 -11.84
C VAL A 18 15.45 7.05 -12.90
N GLY A 19 16.34 6.12 -12.54
CA GLY A 19 16.47 4.86 -13.22
C GLY A 19 15.08 4.29 -13.14
N GLY A 20 14.43 4.17 -14.29
CA GLY A 20 13.15 3.49 -14.40
C GLY A 20 13.30 2.17 -13.65
N VAL A 21 12.73 2.13 -12.44
CA VAL A 21 12.61 0.91 -11.69
C VAL A 21 11.76 0.05 -12.63
N GLY A 22 12.35 -1.00 -13.18
CA GLY A 22 11.55 -2.00 -13.88
C GLY A 22 10.43 -2.34 -12.93
N ALA A 23 9.17 -2.07 -13.32
CA ALA A 23 8.04 -2.30 -12.45
C ALA A 23 8.08 -3.78 -12.08
N VAL A 24 8.49 -4.09 -10.85
CA VAL A 24 8.32 -5.44 -10.32
C VAL A 24 6.81 -5.62 -10.33
N PRO A 25 6.27 -6.62 -11.06
CA PRO A 25 4.84 -6.84 -11.07
C PRO A 25 4.42 -7.08 -9.62
N GLY A 26 3.48 -6.27 -9.13
CA GLY A 26 2.95 -6.47 -7.79
C GLY A 26 2.24 -7.81 -7.67
N ARG A 27 2.10 -8.26 -6.43
CA ARG A 27 1.46 -9.54 -6.09
C ARG A 27 -0.04 -9.47 -6.40
N VAL A 28 -0.62 -10.64 -6.63
CA VAL A 28 -2.07 -10.80 -6.68
C VAL A 28 -2.49 -11.50 -5.41
N LEU A 29 -3.18 -10.78 -4.52
CA LEU A 29 -3.63 -11.26 -3.22
C LEU A 29 -5.14 -11.47 -3.25
N TYR A 30 -5.61 -12.60 -2.71
CA TYR A 30 -7.01 -13.01 -2.75
C TYR A 30 -7.68 -12.81 -1.39
N VAL A 31 -8.89 -12.26 -1.41
CA VAL A 31 -9.73 -12.07 -0.22
C VAL A 31 -11.11 -12.63 -0.50
N ASP A 32 -11.67 -13.40 0.42
CA ASP A 32 -13.02 -13.97 0.31
C ASP A 32 -13.71 -13.94 1.67
N ALA A 33 -14.79 -13.17 1.79
CA ALA A 33 -15.48 -12.96 3.06
C ALA A 33 -16.12 -14.26 3.63
N VAL A 34 -16.39 -15.25 2.77
CA VAL A 34 -17.15 -16.44 3.12
C VAL A 34 -16.22 -17.58 3.56
N SER A 35 -15.20 -17.86 2.77
CA SER A 35 -14.30 -19.02 2.88
C SER A 35 -12.87 -18.67 3.28
N GLY A 36 -12.54 -17.38 3.37
CA GLY A 36 -11.22 -16.88 3.74
C GLY A 36 -10.85 -17.09 5.22
N SER A 37 -9.56 -16.91 5.51
CA SER A 37 -9.00 -16.93 6.87
C SER A 37 -7.86 -15.94 7.02
N ASP A 38 -7.95 -15.02 7.98
CA ASP A 38 -6.91 -14.02 8.26
C ASP A 38 -5.69 -14.58 9.01
N ALA A 39 -5.72 -15.87 9.38
CA ALA A 39 -4.57 -16.56 9.96
C ALA A 39 -3.54 -16.99 8.90
N ARG A 40 -3.88 -16.88 7.61
CA ARG A 40 -3.02 -17.27 6.49
C ARG A 40 -1.86 -16.29 6.29
N SER A 41 -0.71 -16.80 5.85
CA SER A 41 0.43 -15.98 5.48
C SER A 41 0.15 -15.18 4.20
N VAL A 42 1.05 -14.25 3.87
CA VAL A 42 0.98 -13.47 2.63
C VAL A 42 1.11 -14.40 1.42
N GLU A 43 2.06 -15.32 1.45
CA GLU A 43 2.32 -16.29 0.37
C GLU A 43 1.13 -17.22 0.15
N GLU A 44 0.43 -17.62 1.21
CA GLU A 44 -0.80 -18.39 1.10
C GLU A 44 -1.92 -17.56 0.44
N ALA A 45 -2.01 -16.28 0.75
CA ALA A 45 -3.01 -15.38 0.18
C ALA A 45 -2.76 -15.03 -1.30
N GLU A 46 -1.60 -15.37 -1.87
CA GLU A 46 -1.34 -15.27 -3.32
C GLU A 46 -2.10 -16.33 -4.14
N SER A 47 -2.76 -17.27 -3.47
CA SER A 47 -3.56 -18.32 -4.10
C SER A 47 -5.05 -18.13 -3.82
N ALA A 48 -5.87 -18.23 -4.88
CA ALA A 48 -7.33 -18.17 -4.79
C ALA A 48 -7.95 -19.31 -3.95
N ALA A 49 -7.21 -20.41 -3.72
CA ALA A 49 -7.65 -21.51 -2.88
C ALA A 49 -7.47 -21.23 -1.37
N THR A 50 -6.66 -20.24 -1.04
CA THR A 50 -6.30 -19.88 0.34
C THR A 50 -6.42 -18.37 0.58
N PRO A 51 -7.59 -17.75 0.32
CA PRO A 51 -7.75 -16.30 0.44
C PRO A 51 -7.75 -15.83 1.90
N TRP A 52 -7.38 -14.58 2.14
CA TRP A 52 -7.71 -13.94 3.42
C TRP A 52 -9.22 -13.72 3.57
N LYS A 53 -9.68 -13.48 4.81
CA LYS A 53 -11.10 -13.26 5.07
C LYS A 53 -11.50 -11.80 4.94
N THR A 54 -10.65 -10.89 5.43
CA THR A 54 -11.01 -9.48 5.54
C THR A 54 -10.16 -8.57 4.65
N LEU A 55 -10.77 -7.50 4.15
CA LEU A 55 -10.05 -6.44 3.44
C LEU A 55 -9.07 -5.73 4.38
N MET A 56 -9.40 -5.59 5.66
CA MET A 56 -8.51 -4.96 6.65
C MET A 56 -7.18 -5.70 6.76
N ARG A 57 -7.22 -7.04 6.85
CA ARG A 57 -6.00 -7.84 6.84
C ARG A 57 -5.19 -7.59 5.58
N ALA A 58 -5.84 -7.63 4.42
CA ALA A 58 -5.16 -7.45 3.15
C ALA A 58 -4.50 -6.06 3.02
N MET A 59 -5.17 -5.01 3.50
CA MET A 59 -4.65 -3.64 3.50
C MET A 59 -3.39 -3.45 4.35
N GLN A 60 -3.12 -4.33 5.31
CA GLN A 60 -1.90 -4.26 6.12
C GLN A 60 -0.65 -4.72 5.33
N ASP A 61 -0.83 -5.55 4.31
CA ASP A 61 0.26 -6.21 3.59
C ASP A 61 0.43 -5.73 2.13
N VAL A 62 -0.61 -5.15 1.52
CA VAL A 62 -0.54 -4.61 0.16
C VAL A 62 0.46 -3.46 0.05
N SER A 63 1.27 -3.53 -1.00
CA SER A 63 2.20 -2.48 -1.39
C SER A 63 1.78 -1.85 -2.72
N ALA A 64 2.35 -0.69 -3.04
CA ALA A 64 2.10 -0.04 -4.33
C ALA A 64 2.42 -0.99 -5.50
N GLY A 65 1.45 -1.17 -6.38
CA GLY A 65 1.54 -2.09 -7.52
C GLY A 65 0.88 -3.46 -7.29
N ASP A 66 0.59 -3.84 -6.04
CA ASP A 66 -0.16 -5.06 -5.73
C ASP A 66 -1.62 -4.93 -6.19
N ARG A 67 -2.24 -6.08 -6.49
CA ARG A 67 -3.66 -6.20 -6.83
C ARG A 67 -4.37 -7.05 -5.79
N LEU A 68 -5.49 -6.54 -5.28
CA LEU A 68 -6.45 -7.33 -4.50
C LEU A 68 -7.55 -7.87 -5.40
N VAL A 69 -7.80 -9.17 -5.31
CA VAL A 69 -8.92 -9.85 -5.96
C VAL A 69 -9.88 -10.31 -4.87
N THR A 70 -11.10 -9.78 -4.90
CA THR A 70 -12.14 -10.15 -3.94
C THR A 70 -13.07 -11.20 -4.54
N GLY A 71 -13.45 -12.18 -3.73
CA GLY A 71 -14.62 -13.01 -3.98
C GLY A 71 -15.89 -12.16 -3.94
N SER A 72 -16.97 -12.64 -4.54
CA SER A 72 -18.27 -11.97 -4.49
C SER A 72 -18.79 -11.90 -3.07
N GLY A 73 -19.29 -10.74 -2.64
CA GLY A 73 -19.92 -10.59 -1.34
C GLY A 73 -19.83 -9.17 -0.80
N SER A 74 -20.35 -8.99 0.41
CA SER A 74 -20.22 -7.75 1.17
C SER A 74 -19.01 -7.84 2.09
N TYR A 75 -18.14 -6.83 2.04
CA TYR A 75 -17.01 -6.69 2.94
C TYR A 75 -17.27 -5.49 3.83
N GLU A 76 -17.41 -5.71 5.13
CA GLU A 76 -17.43 -4.61 6.08
C GLU A 76 -16.00 -4.13 6.33
N LEU A 77 -15.78 -2.85 6.11
CA LEU A 77 -14.51 -2.19 6.37
C LEU A 77 -14.77 -0.98 7.25
N SER A 78 -14.21 -1.00 8.46
CA SER A 78 -14.16 0.18 9.33
C SER A 78 -12.74 0.72 9.33
N VAL A 79 -12.54 1.89 8.73
CA VAL A 79 -11.26 2.60 8.82
C VAL A 79 -11.44 3.76 9.79
N ASP A 80 -10.89 3.63 10.99
CA ASP A 80 -10.98 4.69 11.99
C ASP A 80 -10.16 5.91 11.55
N GLY A 81 -10.76 7.10 11.61
CA GLY A 81 -10.05 8.38 11.48
C GLY A 81 -9.89 8.96 10.07
N VAL A 82 -10.50 8.37 9.04
CA VAL A 82 -10.47 8.96 7.68
C VAL A 82 -11.71 9.84 7.47
N SER A 83 -11.55 11.16 7.59
CA SER A 83 -12.54 12.08 7.05
C SER A 83 -12.39 12.10 5.53
N PHE A 84 -13.35 11.55 4.80
CA PHE A 84 -13.47 11.83 3.38
C PHE A 84 -13.92 13.29 3.26
N ASP A 85 -12.98 14.19 2.95
CA ASP A 85 -13.29 15.55 2.53
C ASP A 85 -13.52 15.53 1.01
N PRO A 86 -14.77 15.54 0.53
CA PRO A 86 -15.01 15.59 -0.91
C PRO A 86 -14.58 16.96 -1.46
N PRO A 87 -13.95 17.02 -2.65
CA PRO A 87 -13.72 18.31 -3.29
C PRO A 87 -15.07 18.99 -3.58
N VAL A 88 -15.19 20.26 -3.16
CA VAL A 88 -16.31 21.17 -3.46
C VAL A 88 -16.24 21.72 -4.88
#